data_AF-A0A957CT96-F1
#
_entry.id   AF-A0A957CT96-F1
#
_cell.length_a   1.000
_cell.length_b   1.000
_cell.length_c   1.000
_cell.angle_alpha   90.00
_cell.angle_beta   90.00
_cell.angle_gamma   90.00
#
_symmetry.space_group_name_H-M   'P 1'
#
loop_
_entity.id
_entity.type
_entity.pdbx_description
1 polymer ?
#
loop_
_entity_poly.entity_id
_entity_poly.type
_entity_poly.pdbx_seq_one_letter_code
_entity_poly.pdbx_strand_id
1 'polypeptide(L)' 'MSDALEQVVTKAVNDKTFRQLLLNDPQKALEGYDVTDEERKLLAALTEDTFDAFAGNLGSRDTKGFMPGFG' A
#
# COMPACT_ATOMS: atom_id res chain seq x y z
N MET A 1 -6.50 -4.40 -9.31
CA MET A 1 -5.90 -3.62 -8.21
C MET A 1 -5.68 -2.23 -8.77
N SER A 2 -6.26 -1.22 -8.12
CA SER A 2 -6.08 0.18 -8.49
C SER A 2 -4.68 0.67 -8.06
N ASP A 3 -4.06 1.54 -8.85
CA ASP A 3 -2.80 2.22 -8.49
C ASP A 3 -2.92 2.98 -7.16
N ALA A 4 -4.13 3.44 -6.81
CA ALA A 4 -4.41 4.09 -5.55
C ALA A 4 -4.17 3.17 -4.34
N LEU A 5 -4.63 1.91 -4.40
CA LEU A 5 -4.37 0.90 -3.36
C LEU A 5 -2.87 0.64 -3.19
N GLU A 6 -2.17 0.49 -4.30
CA GLU A 6 -0.72 0.21 -4.33
C GLU A 6 0.09 1.37 -3.75
N GLN A 7 -0.28 2.62 -4.08
CA GLN A 7 0.31 3.83 -3.50
C GLN A 7 0.05 3.94 -2.00
N VAL A 8 -1.17 3.66 -1.54
CA VAL A 8 -1.51 3.71 -0.12
C VAL A 8 -0.67 2.72 0.68
N VAL A 9 -0.54 1.48 0.19
CA VAL A 9 0.27 0.45 0.86
C VAL A 9 1.74 0.86 0.85
N THR A 10 2.29 1.25 -0.31
CA THR A 10 3.69 1.69 -0.42
C THR A 10 3.98 2.88 0.49
N LYS A 11 3.05 3.83 0.60
CA LYS A 11 3.14 4.96 1.50
C LYS A 11 3.07 4.53 2.97
N ALA A 12 2.20 3.60 3.33
CA ALA A 12 2.12 3.05 4.68
C ALA A 12 3.39 2.27 5.10
N VAL A 13 4.12 1.68 4.15
CA VAL A 13 5.41 1.00 4.43
C VAL A 13 6.52 2.02 4.65
N ASN A 14 6.61 3.02 3.77
CA ASN A 14 7.67 4.02 3.82
C ASN A 14 7.44 5.07 4.91
N ASP A 15 6.19 5.37 5.24
CA ASP A 15 5.79 6.35 6.25
C ASP A 15 5.16 5.66 7.46
N LYS A 16 5.96 5.55 8.53
CA LYS A 16 5.50 5.00 9.82
C LYS A 16 4.31 5.76 10.42
N THR A 17 4.19 7.05 10.13
CA THR A 17 3.06 7.88 10.58
C THR A 17 1.78 7.45 9.88
N PHE A 18 1.88 7.23 8.57
CA PHE A 18 0.77 6.75 7.77
C PHE A 18 0.42 5.29 8.11
N ARG A 19 1.41 4.45 8.45
CA ARG A 19 1.18 3.10 9.00
C ARG A 19 0.31 3.15 10.25
N GLN A 20 0.66 4.01 11.21
CA GLN A 20 -0.13 4.16 12.44
C GLN A 20 -1.52 4.73 12.17
N LEU A 21 -1.66 5.62 11.18
CA LEU A 21 -2.94 6.19 10.79
C LEU A 21 -3.82 5.17 10.09
N LEU A 22 -3.25 4.28 9.28
CA LEU A 22 -3.96 3.17 8.63
C LEU A 22 -4.35 2.08 9.63
N LEU A 23 -3.55 1.84 10.67
CA LEU A 23 -3.87 0.91 11.76
C LEU A 23 -4.90 1.46 12.76
N ASN A 24 -4.91 2.78 13.02
CA ASN A 24 -5.89 3.42 13.90
C ASN A 24 -7.20 3.74 13.16
N ASP A 25 -7.10 4.31 11.96
CA ASP A 25 -8.21 4.86 11.17
C ASP A 25 -8.01 4.60 9.66
N PRO A 26 -8.17 3.34 9.20
CA PRO A 26 -7.99 2.99 7.80
C PRO A 26 -8.94 3.77 6.90
N GLN A 27 -10.18 4.03 7.32
CA GLN A 27 -11.13 4.83 6.55
C GLN A 27 -10.63 6.26 6.28
N LYS A 28 -9.83 6.82 7.19
CA LYS A 28 -9.31 8.18 7.10
C LYS A 28 -8.03 8.23 6.28
N ALA A 29 -7.17 7.21 6.42
CA ALA A 29 -6.00 7.03 5.57
C ALA A 29 -6.37 6.83 4.08
N LEU A 30 -7.53 6.25 3.84
CA LEU A 30 -8.10 5.96 2.52
C LEU A 30 -9.05 7.05 2.04
N GLU A 31 -9.19 8.14 2.78
CA GLU A 31 -10.06 9.26 2.44
C GLU A 31 -9.35 10.15 1.42
N GLY A 32 -9.92 10.26 0.21
CA GLY A 32 -9.32 10.99 -0.91
C GLY A 32 -8.47 10.15 -1.86
N TYR A 33 -8.31 8.85 -1.60
CA TYR A 33 -7.80 7.90 -2.58
C TYR A 33 -8.96 7.27 -3.36
N ASP A 34 -8.77 7.05 -4.66
CA ASP A 34 -9.75 6.42 -5.55
C ASP A 34 -9.74 4.88 -5.36
N VAL A 35 -9.94 4.47 -4.11
CA VAL A 35 -10.05 3.07 -3.69
C VAL A 35 -11.52 2.72 -3.53
N THR A 36 -11.91 1.60 -4.13
CA THR A 36 -13.28 1.07 -4.02
C THR A 36 -13.60 0.61 -2.60
N ASP A 37 -14.88 0.50 -2.23
CA ASP A 37 -15.28 -0.02 -0.91
C ASP A 37 -14.70 -1.41 -0.59
N GLU A 38 -14.56 -2.26 -1.61
CA GLU A 38 -13.95 -3.59 -1.51
C GLU A 38 -12.45 -3.49 -1.18
N GLU A 39 -11.74 -2.60 -1.87
CA GLU A 39 -10.33 -2.29 -1.64
C GLU A 39 -10.11 -1.64 -0.26
N ARG A 40 -11.03 -0.77 0.16
CA ARG A 40 -11.06 -0.18 1.51
C ARG A 40 -11.17 -1.25 2.57
N LYS A 41 -12.03 -2.24 2.36
CA LYS A 41 -12.20 -3.37 3.27
C LYS A 41 -10.97 -4.27 3.30
N LEU A 42 -10.33 -4.48 2.15
CA LEU A 42 -9.05 -5.20 2.05
C LEU A 42 -7.94 -4.49 2.82
N LEU A 43 -7.82 -3.15 2.67
CA LEU A 43 -6.83 -2.35 3.39
C LEU A 43 -7.12 -2.24 4.89
N ALA A 44 -8.39 -2.21 5.28
CA ALA A 44 -8.78 -2.27 6.69
C ALA A 44 -8.61 -3.68 7.30
N ALA A 45 -8.70 -4.74 6.47
CA ALA A 45 -8.44 -6.12 6.87
C ALA A 45 -6.94 -6.48 6.83
N LEU A 46 -6.13 -5.67 6.13
CA LEU A 46 -4.68 -5.76 6.13
C LEU A 46 -4.14 -5.29 7.50
N THR A 47 -3.92 -6.25 8.38
CA THR A 47 -3.26 -6.07 9.68
C THR A 47 -1.76 -5.92 9.52
N GLU A 48 -1.07 -5.44 10.57
CA GLU A 48 0.39 -5.25 10.57
C GLU A 48 1.17 -6.50 10.10
N ASP A 49 0.63 -7.69 10.40
CA ASP A 49 1.13 -9.02 10.04
C ASP A 49 1.00 -9.33 8.53
N THR A 50 -0.15 -8.99 7.93
CA THR A 50 -0.42 -9.23 6.50
C THR A 50 0.08 -8.08 5.63
N PHE A 51 0.22 -6.90 6.22
CA PHE A 51 0.71 -5.68 5.58
C PHE A 51 2.17 -5.81 5.12
N ASP A 52 3.04 -6.42 5.92
CA ASP A 52 4.45 -6.63 5.56
C ASP A 52 4.59 -7.60 4.38
N ALA A 53 3.78 -8.66 4.35
CA ALA A 53 3.72 -9.60 3.22
C ALA A 53 3.18 -8.94 1.94
N PHE A 54 2.17 -8.08 2.07
CA PHE A 54 1.60 -7.34 0.94
C PHE A 54 2.61 -6.32 0.39
N ALA A 55 3.22 -5.54 1.28
CA ALA A 55 4.30 -4.60 0.99
C ALA A 55 5.52 -5.25 0.33
N GLY A 56 5.97 -6.39 0.84
CA GLY A 56 7.07 -7.15 0.25
C GLY A 56 6.75 -7.64 -1.16
N ASN A 57 5.50 -8.04 -1.41
CA ASN A 57 5.04 -8.42 -2.74
C ASN A 57 4.91 -7.22 -3.70
N LEU A 58 4.60 -6.02 -3.20
CA LEU A 58 4.56 -4.78 -3.99
C LEU A 58 5.96 -4.26 -4.31
N GLY A 59 6.85 -4.18 -3.32
CA GLY A 59 8.25 -3.74 -3.51
C GLY A 59 9.04 -4.63 -4.48
N SER A 60 8.70 -5.92 -4.54
CA SER A 60 9.30 -6.87 -5.50
C SER A 60 8.87 -6.63 -6.95
N ARG A 61 7.76 -5.90 -7.18
CA ARG A 61 7.21 -5.63 -8.52
C ARG A 61 7.74 -4.31 -9.10
N ASP A 62 7.96 -3.27 -8.28
CA ASP A 62 8.51 -2.00 -8.75
C ASP A 62 10.01 -2.09 -9.12
N THR A 63 10.78 -2.96 -8.46
CA THR A 63 12.22 -3.08 -8.75
C THR A 63 12.57 -3.94 -9.96
N LYS A 64 11.59 -4.42 -10.75
CA LYS A 64 11.86 -5.18 -11.99
C LYS A 64 11.65 -4.38 -13.29
N GLY A 65 11.39 -3.07 -13.18
CA GLY A 65 11.20 -2.18 -14.33
C GLY A 65 12.23 -1.04 -14.47
N PHE A 66 13.00 -0.71 -13.43
CA PHE A 66 13.88 0.47 -13.44
C PHE A 66 15.37 0.10 -13.60
N MET A 67 15.74 -0.44 -14.76
CA MET A 67 17.06 -0.13 -15.31
C MET A 67 16.98 0.01 -16.85
N PRO A 68 17.12 1.25 -17.36
CA PRO A 68 17.18 1.54 -18.79
C PRO A 68 18.63 1.42 -19.31
N GLY A 69 18.90 0.41 -20.15
CA GLY A 69 20.00 0.42 -21.12
C GLY A 69 21.42 0.04 -20.68
N PHE A 70 22.07 -0.74 -21.57
CA PHE A 70 23.52 -0.96 -21.77
C PHE A 70 24.32 -1.86 -20.81
N GLY A 71 24.73 -3.01 -21.36
CA GLY A 71 25.74 -3.95 -20.84
C GLY A 71 25.65 -5.30 -21.52
#